data_AF-A0A920VU82-F1
#
_entry.id   AF-A0A920VU82-F1
#
_cell.length_a   1.000
_cell.length_b   1.000
_cell.length_c   1.000
_cell.angle_alpha   90.00
_cell.angle_beta   90.00
_cell.angle_gamma   90.00
#
_symmetry.space_group_name_H-M   'P 1'
#
loop_
_entity.id
_entity.type
_entity.pdbx_description
1 polymer ?
#
loop_
_entity_poly.entity_id
_entity_poly.type
_entity_poly.pdbx_seq_one_letter_code
_entity_poly.pdbx_strand_id
1 'polypeptide(L)'
;MNGYGKRSVSSDFRKTKRGAKGVIAMQTSERNGQLIGAAQVSDEDQVMLITNKGMLVRTRVSEINVIGRNTQGVTVIKLKEGEKLVSLAPISEEFIDSA
;
A
#
# COMPACT_ATOMS: atom_id res chain seq x y z
N MET A 1 2.39 7.76 -7.19
CA MET A 1 3.22 7.45 -6.01
C MET A 1 4.59 6.92 -6.44
N ASN A 2 5.65 7.18 -5.69
CA ASN A 2 7.04 6.90 -6.10
C ASN A 2 7.58 5.56 -5.54
N GLY A 3 6.74 4.51 -5.48
CA GLY A 3 7.17 3.17 -5.08
C GLY A 3 7.22 2.91 -3.57
N TYR A 4 6.71 3.84 -2.76
CA TYR A 4 6.65 3.70 -1.31
C TYR A 4 5.35 3.06 -0.85
N GLY A 5 5.38 2.36 0.29
CA GLY A 5 4.22 1.74 0.90
C GLY A 5 4.56 1.15 2.26
N LYS A 6 3.55 0.65 2.95
CA LYS A 6 3.68 0.00 4.27
C LYS A 6 2.40 -0.72 4.64
N ARG A 7 2.52 -1.61 5.62
CA ARG A 7 1.39 -2.14 6.37
C ARG A 7 1.33 -1.47 7.74
N SER A 8 0.13 -1.31 8.26
CA SER A 8 -0.10 -0.82 9.63
C SER A 8 -1.20 -1.67 10.23
N VAL A 9 -1.07 -2.01 11.50
CA VAL A 9 -2.07 -2.86 12.18
C VAL A 9 -3.39 -2.09 12.25
N SER A 10 -4.51 -2.76 11.99
CA SER A 10 -5.84 -2.13 12.01
C SER A 10 -6.15 -1.47 13.37
N SER A 11 -5.63 -2.03 14.47
CA SER A 11 -5.76 -1.47 15.81
C SER A 11 -5.06 -0.13 16.01
N ASP A 12 -4.11 0.26 15.16
CA ASP A 12 -3.45 1.59 15.22
C ASP A 12 -4.39 2.72 14.79
N PHE A 13 -5.51 2.37 14.15
CA PHE A 13 -6.54 3.29 13.71
C PHE A 13 -7.62 3.40 14.78
N ARG A 14 -7.49 4.40 15.65
CA ARG A 14 -8.52 4.70 16.65
C ARG A 14 -9.86 4.98 15.97
N LYS A 15 -10.95 4.55 16.61
CA LYS A 15 -12.31 4.89 16.18
C LYS A 15 -12.50 6.41 16.20
N THR A 16 -12.98 6.97 15.10
CA THR A 16 -13.36 8.38 14.99
C THR A 16 -14.86 8.52 14.78
N LYS A 17 -15.44 9.62 15.24
CA LYS A 17 -16.85 9.93 14.98
C LYS A 17 -17.07 10.13 13.48
N ARG A 18 -18.25 9.75 12.98
CA ARG A 18 -18.68 10.07 11.61
C ARG A 18 -18.61 11.58 11.39
N GLY A 19 -18.03 12.01 10.27
CA GLY A 19 -17.85 13.43 9.92
C GLY A 19 -16.60 14.10 10.53
N ALA A 20 -15.80 13.38 11.33
CA ALA A 20 -14.49 13.87 11.74
C ALA A 20 -13.49 13.86 10.58
N LYS A 21 -12.42 14.65 10.67
CA LYS A 21 -11.32 14.71 9.67
C LYS A 21 -10.49 13.42 9.55
N GLY A 22 -10.80 12.38 10.32
CA GLY A 22 -10.06 11.12 10.36
C GLY A 22 -8.73 11.20 11.11
N VAL A 23 -7.83 10.27 10.81
CA VAL A 23 -6.46 10.19 11.33
C VAL A 23 -5.48 9.97 10.18
N ILE A 24 -4.23 10.40 10.36
CA ILE A 24 -3.18 10.21 9.35
C ILE A 24 -2.87 8.72 9.22
N ALA A 25 -3.07 8.17 8.01
CA ALA A 25 -2.80 6.78 7.66
C ALA A 25 -1.38 6.55 7.10
N MET A 26 -0.82 7.58 6.47
CA MET A 26 0.53 7.62 5.91
C MET A 26 0.94 9.07 5.71
N GLN A 27 2.20 9.40 5.95
CA GLN A 27 2.75 10.70 5.59
C GLN A 27 3.11 10.72 4.11
N THR A 28 2.51 11.62 3.36
CA THR A 28 2.88 11.91 1.96
C THR A 28 3.85 13.08 1.94
N SER A 29 4.91 12.96 1.15
CA SER A 29 5.92 14.00 0.92
C SER A 29 6.19 14.09 -0.58
N GLU A 30 6.99 15.07 -1.02
CA GLU A 30 7.47 15.12 -2.41
C GLU A 30 8.20 13.82 -2.81
N ARG A 31 8.98 13.25 -1.89
CA ARG A 31 9.65 11.96 -2.07
C ARG A 31 8.65 10.83 -2.33
N ASN A 32 7.56 10.76 -1.56
CA ASN A 32 6.59 9.67 -1.67
C ASN A 32 5.62 9.86 -2.85
N GLY A 33 5.26 11.11 -3.13
CA GLY A 33 4.08 11.48 -3.90
C GLY A 33 2.78 11.24 -3.12
N GLN A 34 1.66 11.46 -3.81
CA GLN A 34 0.33 11.20 -3.26
C GLN A 34 0.06 9.70 -3.10
N LEU A 35 -0.74 9.36 -2.09
CA LEU A 35 -1.24 8.01 -1.86
C LEU A 35 -2.18 7.61 -3.01
N ILE A 36 -1.98 6.40 -3.56
CA ILE A 36 -2.78 5.90 -4.70
C ILE A 36 -3.90 4.94 -4.28
N GLY A 37 -3.85 4.41 -3.07
CA GLY A 37 -4.84 3.47 -2.57
C GLY A 37 -4.49 2.92 -1.20
N ALA A 38 -5.46 2.23 -0.61
CA ALA A 38 -5.31 1.43 0.59
C ALA A 38 -6.21 0.21 0.46
N ALA A 39 -5.73 -0.94 0.92
CA ALA A 39 -6.49 -2.18 0.94
C ALA A 39 -6.30 -2.86 2.29
N GLN A 40 -7.36 -3.54 2.75
CA GLN A 40 -7.24 -4.49 3.84
C GLN A 40 -6.65 -5.79 3.28
N VAL A 41 -5.72 -6.39 4.03
CA VAL A 41 -4.99 -7.59 3.64
C VAL A 41 -4.73 -8.46 4.87
N SER A 42 -4.65 -9.76 4.65
CA SER A 42 -4.11 -10.77 5.58
C SER A 42 -2.61 -11.01 5.27
N ASP A 43 -1.90 -11.73 6.13
CA ASP A 43 -0.45 -11.93 5.97
C ASP A 43 -0.10 -12.84 4.76
N GLU A 44 -1.05 -13.69 4.38
CA GLU A 44 -1.00 -14.67 3.30
C GLU A 44 -1.37 -14.06 1.93
N ASP A 45 -2.01 -12.90 1.95
CA ASP A 45 -2.44 -12.20 0.74
C ASP A 45 -1.25 -11.72 -0.10
N GLN A 46 -1.57 -11.35 -1.33
CA GLN A 46 -0.63 -10.70 -2.23
C GLN A 46 -1.21 -9.38 -2.73
N VAL A 47 -0.34 -8.51 -3.25
CA VAL A 47 -0.75 -7.26 -3.87
C VAL A 47 -0.15 -7.15 -5.27
N MET A 48 -0.99 -6.74 -6.21
CA MET A 48 -0.57 -6.34 -7.53
C MET A 48 -0.37 -4.83 -7.56
N LEU A 49 0.82 -4.41 -7.98
CA LEU A 49 1.21 -3.03 -8.10
C LEU A 49 1.37 -2.68 -9.59
N ILE A 50 0.67 -1.64 -10.03
CA ILE A 50 0.60 -1.29 -11.45
C ILE A 50 1.19 0.11 -11.65
N THR A 51 2.10 0.22 -12.60
CA THR A 51 2.72 1.50 -12.99
C THR A 51 2.02 2.14 -14.18
N ASN A 52 2.21 3.45 -14.35
CA ASN A 52 1.73 4.20 -15.53
C ASN A 52 2.32 3.71 -16.87
N LYS A 53 3.39 2.91 -16.86
CA LYS A 53 4.00 2.34 -18.06
C LYS A 53 3.60 0.87 -18.29
N GLY A 54 2.59 0.37 -17.58
CA GLY A 54 2.08 -0.98 -17.76
C GLY A 54 2.94 -2.08 -17.14
N MET A 55 3.87 -1.75 -16.24
CA MET A 55 4.57 -2.76 -15.45
C MET A 55 3.67 -3.24 -14.31
N LEU A 56 3.51 -4.56 -14.19
CA LEU A 56 2.81 -5.21 -13.10
C LEU A 56 3.82 -5.92 -12.20
N VAL A 57 3.73 -5.68 -10.90
CA VAL A 57 4.56 -6.32 -9.89
C VAL A 57 3.67 -6.98 -8.87
N ARG A 58 3.79 -8.30 -8.74
CA ARG A 58 3.12 -9.09 -7.72
C ARG A 58 4.04 -9.24 -6.51
N THR A 59 3.58 -8.85 -5.33
CA THR A 59 4.37 -8.85 -4.10
C THR A 59 3.58 -9.53 -2.99
N ARG A 60 4.24 -10.41 -2.23
CA ARG A 60 3.62 -10.99 -1.03
C ARG A 60 3.43 -9.91 0.03
N VAL A 61 2.27 -9.87 0.66
CA VAL A 61 1.97 -8.89 1.69
C VAL A 61 2.97 -9.01 2.85
N SER A 62 3.37 -10.23 3.19
CA SER A 62 4.40 -10.52 4.20
C SER A 62 5.77 -9.86 3.96
N GLU A 63 6.11 -9.50 2.71
CA GLU A 63 7.36 -8.80 2.38
C GLU A 63 7.30 -7.28 2.63
N ILE A 64 6.10 -6.74 2.83
CA ILE A 64 5.90 -5.32 3.11
C ILE A 64 6.02 -5.08 4.62
N ASN A 65 6.83 -4.11 5.02
CA ASN A 65 7.07 -3.83 6.43
C ASN A 65 5.80 -3.35 7.15
N VAL A 66 5.55 -3.90 8.34
CA VAL A 66 4.55 -3.42 9.29
C VAL A 66 5.16 -2.32 10.14
N ILE A 67 4.71 -1.09 9.95
CA ILE A 67 5.17 0.08 10.71
C ILE A 67 3.99 1.01 11.01
N GLY A 68 4.14 1.87 12.01
CA GLY A 68 3.04 2.70 12.52
C GLY A 68 2.35 3.57 11.46
N ARG A 69 1.08 3.92 11.69
CA ARG A 69 0.28 4.66 10.69
C ARG A 69 0.88 6.03 10.30
N ASN A 70 1.43 6.78 11.24
CA ASN A 70 1.95 8.12 10.97
C ASN A 70 3.44 8.08 10.57
N THR A 71 3.74 7.37 9.47
CA THR A 71 5.09 7.23 8.92
C THR A 71 5.06 7.38 7.40
N GLN A 72 6.22 7.62 6.78
CA GLN A 72 6.37 7.72 5.33
C GLN A 72 6.34 6.36 4.61
N GLY A 73 6.45 5.25 5.32
CA GLY A 73 6.60 3.93 4.70
C GLY A 73 8.01 3.64 4.21
N VAL A 74 8.15 2.49 3.55
CA VAL A 74 9.40 1.97 2.99
C VAL A 74 9.26 1.81 1.49
N THR A 75 10.38 1.58 0.79
CA THR A 75 10.35 1.22 -0.62
C THR A 75 9.73 -0.17 -0.77
N VAL A 76 8.60 -0.26 -1.47
CA VAL A 76 7.95 -1.54 -1.81
C VAL A 76 8.37 -2.00 -3.20
N ILE A 77 8.51 -1.05 -4.14
CA ILE A 77 9.06 -1.33 -5.46
C ILE A 77 10.04 -0.24 -5.90
N LYS A 78 11.02 -0.63 -6.72
CA LYS A 78 11.87 0.32 -7.43
C LYS A 78 11.22 0.64 -8.77
N LEU A 79 11.01 1.93 -9.01
CA LEU A 79 10.47 2.45 -10.26
C LEU A 79 11.62 2.95 -11.14
N LYS A 80 11.45 2.86 -12.46
CA LYS A 80 12.37 3.50 -13.40
C LYS A 80 12.09 5.00 -13.49
N GLU A 81 13.01 5.74 -14.10
CA GLU A 81 12.85 7.18 -14.29
C GLU A 81 11.54 7.51 -15.04
N GLY A 82 10.79 8.48 -14.50
CA GLY A 82 9.46 8.86 -14.98
C GLY A 82 8.33 7.83 -14.79
N GLU A 83 8.59 6.69 -14.14
CA GLU A 83 7.52 5.76 -13.75
C GLU A 83 6.89 6.15 -12.41
N LYS A 84 5.59 5.91 -12.32
CA LYS A 84 4.80 6.14 -11.11
C LYS A 84 3.88 4.95 -10.89
N LEU A 85 3.71 4.56 -9.63
CA LEU A 85 2.58 3.72 -9.25
C LEU A 85 1.28 4.50 -9.46
N VAL A 86 0.32 3.84 -10.10
CA VAL A 86 -1.01 4.37 -10.41
C VAL A 86 -2.14 3.54 -9.83
N SER A 87 -1.91 2.25 -9.55
CA SER A 87 -2.94 1.39 -8.96
C SER A 87 -2.34 0.30 -8.07
N LEU A 88 -3.16 -0.15 -7.13
CA LEU A 88 -2.91 -1.28 -6.23
C LEU A 88 -4.17 -2.16 -6.23
N ALA A 89 -3.99 -3.47 -6.32
CA ALA A 89 -5.07 -4.44 -6.18
C ALA A 89 -4.65 -5.56 -5.21
N PRO A 90 -5.38 -5.80 -4.11
CA PRO A 90 -5.16 -6.97 -3.28
C PRO A 90 -5.61 -8.24 -4.01
N ILE A 91 -4.94 -9.35 -3.73
CA ILE A 91 -5.24 -10.69 -4.21
C ILE A 91 -5.31 -11.57 -2.97
N SER A 92 -6.51 -12.05 -2.64
CA SER A 92 -6.71 -12.92 -1.49
C SER A 92 -6.09 -14.30 -1.72
N GLU A 93 -5.62 -14.94 -0.65
CA GLU A 93 -5.10 -16.32 -0.70
C GLU A 93 -6.10 -17.29 -1.37
N GLU A 94 -7.39 -17.20 -1.05
CA GLU A 94 -8.45 -18.02 -1.66
C GLU A 94 -8.50 -17.92 -3.20
N PHE A 95 -8.20 -16.74 -3.75
CA PHE A 95 -8.12 -16.54 -5.19
C PHE A 95 -6.84 -17.15 -5.79
N ILE A 96 -5.76 -17.22 -5.01
CA ILE A 96 -4.49 -17.81 -5.45
C ILE A 96 -4.61 -19.32 -5.53
N ASP A 97 -5.24 -19.95 -4.53
CA ASP A 97 -5.38 -21.42 -4.48
C ASP A 97 -6.40 -21.97 -5.48
N SER A 98 -7.25 -21.11 -6.05
CA SER A 98 -8.26 -21.49 -7.04
C SER A 98 -7.85 -21.23 -8.50
N ALA A 99 -6.65 -20.69 -8.73
CA ALA A 99 -6.11 -20.35 -10.06
C ALA A 99 -4.99 -21.31 -10.50
#